data_AF-A0AAV1ZEM6-F1
#
_entry.id   AF-A0AAV1ZEM6-F1
#
_cell.length_a   1.000
_cell.length_b   1.000
_cell.length_c   1.000
_cell.angle_alpha   90.00
_cell.angle_beta   90.00
_cell.angle_gamma   90.00
#
_symmetry.space_group_name_H-M   'P 1'
#
loop_
_entity.id
_entity.type
_entity.pdbx_description
1 polymer ?
#
loop_
_entity_poly.entity_id
_entity_poly.type
_entity_poly.pdbx_seq_one_letter_code
_entity_poly.pdbx_strand_id
1 'polypeptide(L)'
;MLISSVLLILILTFSSLIIYFFYLLFEIVLIPTLFLITKIGYQPERLQAGIYLIFYTILASFPLLLGILNFKYTPNFIFLSSNCQQVKFIIIFILAFLVKIPIFLFHL
;
A
#
# COMPACT_ATOMS: atom_id res chain seq x y z
N MET A 1 -7.21 9.61 -18.41
CA MET A 1 -7.06 8.15 -18.47
C MET A 1 -6.26 7.56 -17.31
N LEU A 2 -5.03 8.01 -17.05
CA LEU A 2 -4.24 7.46 -15.92
C LEU A 2 -4.75 7.89 -14.54
N ILE A 3 -5.19 9.13 -14.39
CA ILE A 3 -5.79 9.60 -13.14
C ILE A 3 -7.11 8.85 -12.86
N SER A 4 -7.92 8.61 -13.90
CA SER A 4 -9.15 7.81 -13.77
C SER A 4 -8.87 6.35 -13.42
N SER A 5 -7.77 5.75 -13.92
CA SER A 5 -7.39 4.39 -13.49
C SER A 5 -6.95 4.35 -12.02
N VAL A 6 -6.21 5.36 -11.55
CA VAL A 6 -5.84 5.48 -10.13
C VAL A 6 -7.09 5.59 -9.26
N LEU A 7 -8.04 6.46 -9.62
CA LEU A 7 -9.31 6.62 -8.90
C LEU A 7 -10.10 5.32 -8.85
N LEU A 8 -10.20 4.59 -9.97
CA LEU A 8 -10.94 3.34 -10.04
C LEU A 8 -10.33 2.25 -9.14
N ILE A 9 -9.00 2.13 -9.14
CA ILE A 9 -8.32 1.16 -8.26
C ILE A 9 -8.46 1.58 -6.79
N LEU A 10 -8.38 2.86 -6.46
CA LEU A 10 -8.62 3.35 -5.10
C LEU A 10 -10.04 3.04 -4.61
N ILE A 11 -11.06 3.24 -5.43
CA ILE A 11 -12.44 2.86 -5.07
C ILE A 11 -12.52 1.35 -4.77
N LEU A 12 -11.90 0.53 -5.61
CA LEU A 12 -11.82 -0.91 -5.39
C LEU A 12 -11.09 -1.26 -4.08
N THR A 13 -9.96 -0.59 -3.77
CA THR A 13 -9.20 -0.83 -2.53
C THR A 13 -10.07 -0.63 -1.29
N PHE A 14 -10.76 0.51 -1.19
CA PHE A 14 -11.55 0.84 -0.01
C PHE A 14 -12.88 0.08 0.07
N SER A 15 -13.33 -0.52 -1.03
CA SER A 15 -14.49 -1.42 -1.03
C SER A 15 -14.20 -2.84 -0.55
N SER A 16 -12.92 -3.22 -0.45
CA SER A 16 -12.54 -4.59 -0.12
C SER A 16 -12.63 -4.92 1.37
N LEU A 17 -13.30 -6.02 1.70
CA LEU A 17 -13.48 -6.51 3.08
C LEU A 17 -12.40 -7.50 3.53
N ILE A 18 -11.78 -8.20 2.57
CA ILE A 18 -10.72 -9.19 2.79
C ILE A 18 -9.38 -8.47 2.74
N ILE A 19 -8.58 -8.59 3.80
CA ILE A 19 -7.33 -7.84 3.95
C ILE A 19 -6.28 -8.26 2.92
N TYR A 20 -6.31 -9.52 2.49
CA TYR A 20 -5.47 -9.99 1.38
C TYR A 20 -5.81 -9.27 0.06
N PHE A 21 -7.10 -9.13 -0.25
CA PHE A 21 -7.54 -8.44 -1.47
C PHE A 21 -7.28 -6.93 -1.38
N PHE A 22 -7.46 -6.36 -0.19
CA PHE A 22 -7.06 -4.99 0.12
C PHE A 22 -5.56 -4.76 -0.20
N TYR A 23 -4.69 -5.63 0.31
CA TYR A 23 -3.25 -5.54 0.08
C TYR A 23 -2.87 -5.61 -1.40
N LEU A 24 -3.42 -6.59 -2.14
CA LEU A 24 -3.15 -6.73 -3.57
C LEU A 24 -3.54 -5.48 -4.36
N LEU A 25 -4.76 -4.99 -4.15
CA LEU A 25 -5.23 -3.78 -4.84
C LEU A 25 -4.39 -2.56 -4.46
N PHE A 26 -3.93 -2.49 -3.21
CA PHE A 26 -3.11 -1.41 -2.69
C PHE A 26 -1.71 -1.36 -3.30
N GLU A 27 -1.14 -2.51 -3.69
CA GLU A 27 0.11 -2.57 -4.45
C GLU A 27 -0.11 -2.27 -5.94
N ILE A 28 -1.24 -2.73 -6.51
CA ILE A 28 -1.58 -2.49 -7.91
C ILE A 28 -1.73 -0.99 -8.22
N VAL A 29 -2.16 -0.15 -7.26
CA VAL A 29 -2.19 1.32 -7.43
C VAL A 29 -0.81 1.91 -7.76
N LEU A 30 0.29 1.28 -7.33
CA LEU A 30 1.64 1.82 -7.54
C LEU A 30 1.99 1.90 -9.03
N ILE A 31 1.61 0.90 -9.83
CA ILE A 31 1.92 0.82 -11.27
C ILE A 31 1.41 2.06 -12.05
N PRO A 32 0.11 2.42 -11.99
CA PRO A 32 -0.38 3.61 -12.67
C PRO A 32 0.16 4.92 -12.06
N THR A 33 0.48 4.96 -10.76
CA THR A 33 1.11 6.16 -10.17
C THR A 33 2.52 6.38 -10.71
N LEU A 34 3.31 5.32 -10.90
CA LEU A 34 4.63 5.41 -11.52
C LEU A 34 4.55 5.89 -12.95
N PHE A 35 3.62 5.34 -13.72
CA PHE A 35 3.42 5.77 -15.10
C PHE A 35 2.97 7.24 -15.17
N LEU A 36 2.27 7.74 -14.14
CA LEU A 36 1.92 9.15 -14.04
C LEU A 36 3.17 10.02 -13.78
N ILE A 37 4.05 9.60 -12.87
CA ILE A 37 5.29 10.31 -12.53
C ILE A 37 6.25 10.36 -13.73
N THR A 38 6.46 9.24 -14.42
CA THR A 38 7.44 9.15 -15.51
C THR A 38 6.95 9.81 -16.80
N LYS A 39 5.64 9.85 -17.06
CA LYS A 39 5.09 10.39 -18.32
C LYS A 39 5.12 11.91 -18.43
N ILE A 40 5.09 12.65 -17.30
CA ILE A 40 4.99 14.11 -17.29
C ILE A 40 6.33 14.82 -17.56
N GLY A 41 7.46 14.09 -17.63
CA GLY A 41 8.70 14.63 -18.19
C GLY A 41 9.88 13.66 -18.15
N TYR A 42 10.69 13.66 -19.21
CA TYR A 42 11.91 12.84 -19.38
C TYR A 42 13.11 13.32 -18.58
N GLN A 43 12.90 14.02 -17.46
CA GLN A 43 14.02 14.43 -16.60
C GLN A 43 14.52 13.20 -15.82
N PRO A 44 15.84 12.91 -15.83
CA PRO A 44 16.38 11.75 -15.12
C PRO A 44 16.07 11.78 -13.62
N GLU A 45 15.99 12.99 -13.04
CA GLU A 45 15.62 13.23 -11.64
C GLU A 45 14.21 12.70 -11.31
N ARG A 46 13.25 12.81 -12.23
CA ARG A 46 11.87 12.31 -12.01
C ARG A 46 11.78 10.79 -12.08
N LEU A 47 12.57 10.19 -12.98
CA LEU A 47 12.71 8.74 -13.05
C LEU A 47 13.33 8.20 -11.76
N GLN A 48 14.36 8.87 -11.26
CA GLN A 48 15.03 8.49 -10.01
C GLN A 48 14.07 8.60 -8.82
N ALA A 49 13.31 9.69 -8.70
CA ALA A 49 12.28 9.85 -7.67
C ALA A 49 11.17 8.79 -7.76
N GLY A 50 10.76 8.41 -8.98
CA GLY A 50 9.80 7.34 -9.21
C GLY A 50 10.31 6.00 -8.68
N ILE A 51 11.57 5.64 -8.98
CA ILE A 51 12.20 4.40 -8.50
C ILE A 51 12.28 4.39 -6.97
N TYR A 52 12.67 5.50 -6.35
CA TYR A 52 12.70 5.62 -4.89
C TYR A 52 11.32 5.40 -4.24
N LEU A 53 10.26 5.93 -4.84
CA LEU A 53 8.89 5.71 -4.36
C LEU A 53 8.52 4.22 -4.34
N ILE A 54 8.90 3.46 -5.37
CA ILE A 54 8.64 2.01 -5.43
C ILE A 54 9.34 1.30 -4.28
N PHE A 55 10.65 1.52 -4.13
CA PHE A 55 11.43 0.82 -3.11
C PHE A 55 10.92 1.11 -1.71
N TYR A 56 10.61 2.39 -1.45
CA TYR A 56 10.09 2.81 -0.16
C TYR A 56 8.72 2.18 0.16
N THR A 57 7.81 2.14 -0.81
CA THR A 57 6.46 1.59 -0.59
C THR A 57 6.42 0.07 -0.52
N ILE A 58 7.25 -0.64 -1.29
CA ILE A 58 7.32 -2.12 -1.24
C ILE A 58 7.99 -2.60 0.05
N LEU A 59 9.10 -1.97 0.47
CA LEU A 59 9.78 -2.37 1.70
C LEU A 59 8.88 -2.23 2.93
N ALA A 60 8.04 -1.21 2.95
CA ALA A 60 7.08 -0.99 4.01
C ALA A 60 5.80 -1.83 3.91
N SER A 61 5.41 -2.26 2.71
CA SER A 61 4.28 -3.18 2.54
C SER A 61 4.65 -4.62 2.93
N PHE A 62 5.92 -4.98 2.87
CA PHE A 62 6.41 -6.33 3.15
C PHE A 62 6.09 -6.87 4.57
N PRO A 63 6.27 -6.11 5.68
CA PRO A 63 5.83 -6.53 7.01
C PRO A 63 4.33 -6.84 7.09
N LEU A 64 3.51 -6.13 6.32
CA LEU A 64 2.06 -6.36 6.27
C LEU A 64 1.76 -7.70 5.59
N LEU A 65 2.44 -8.03 4.50
CA LEU A 65 2.31 -9.33 3.83
C LEU A 65 2.67 -10.49 4.77
N LEU A 66 3.78 -10.39 5.50
CA LEU A 66 4.15 -11.37 6.52
C LEU A 66 3.07 -11.49 7.60
N GLY A 67 2.49 -10.37 8.00
CA GLY A 67 1.36 -10.32 8.92
C GLY A 67 0.12 -11.07 8.39
N ILE A 68 -0.23 -10.88 7.12
CA ILE A 68 -1.38 -11.56 6.48
C ILE A 68 -1.14 -13.07 6.40
N LEU A 69 0.05 -13.49 5.96
CA LEU A 69 0.39 -14.91 5.80
C LEU A 69 0.39 -15.68 7.13
N ASN A 70 0.65 -15.00 8.25
CA ASN A 70 0.61 -15.63 9.57
C ASN A 70 -0.83 -15.97 10.03
N PHE A 71 -1.88 -15.47 9.38
CA PHE A 71 -3.25 -15.86 9.69
C PHE A 71 -3.63 -17.17 9.01
N LYS A 72 -4.10 -18.14 9.80
CA LYS A 72 -4.62 -19.42 9.29
C LYS A 72 -5.93 -19.29 8.50
N TYR A 73 -6.70 -18.22 8.73
CA TYR A 73 -7.96 -17.93 8.05
C TYR A 73 -7.85 -16.62 7.27
N THR A 74 -8.60 -16.49 6.17
CA THR A 74 -8.68 -15.25 5.40
C THR A 74 -9.14 -14.11 6.33
N PRO A 75 -8.25 -13.17 6.70
CA PRO A 75 -8.60 -12.18 7.68
C PRO A 75 -9.51 -11.15 7.03
N ASN A 76 -10.74 -11.06 7.56
CA ASN A 76 -11.66 -9.98 7.25
C ASN A 76 -11.44 -8.83 8.23
N PHE A 77 -11.59 -7.59 7.76
CA PHE A 77 -11.49 -6.40 8.61
C PHE A 77 -12.41 -6.46 9.85
N ILE A 78 -13.58 -7.10 9.70
CA ILE A 78 -14.59 -7.24 10.76
C ILE A 78 -14.11 -8.17 11.90
N PHE A 79 -13.25 -9.15 11.60
CA PHE A 79 -12.82 -10.17 12.56
C PHE A 79 -11.53 -9.79 13.32
N LEU A 80 -10.92 -8.63 13.02
CA LEU A 80 -9.66 -8.18 13.66
C LEU A 80 -9.84 -7.65 15.09
N SER A 81 -11.07 -7.47 15.57
CA SER A 81 -11.35 -6.80 16.85
C SER A 81 -11.43 -7.74 18.05
N SER A 82 -11.36 -9.06 17.87
CA SER A 82 -11.76 -10.01 18.91
C SER A 82 -10.63 -10.54 19.80
N ASN A 83 -9.35 -10.51 19.37
CA ASN A 83 -8.25 -11.19 20.07
C ASN A 83 -6.97 -10.34 20.26
N CYS A 84 -6.25 -10.54 21.36
CA CYS A 84 -4.98 -9.86 21.66
C CYS A 84 -3.87 -10.06 20.59
N GLN A 85 -3.81 -11.23 19.93
CA GLN A 85 -2.87 -11.45 18.82
C GLN A 85 -3.18 -10.55 17.60
N GLN A 86 -4.44 -10.11 17.45
CA GLN A 86 -4.84 -9.22 16.37
C GLN A 86 -4.41 -7.77 16.63
N VAL A 87 -4.17 -7.36 17.88
CA VAL A 87 -3.63 -6.03 18.21
C VAL A 87 -2.24 -5.81 17.61
N LYS A 88 -1.36 -6.83 17.65
CA LYS A 88 -0.05 -6.77 16.98
C LYS A 88 -0.19 -6.60 15.46
N PHE A 89 -1.16 -7.28 14.87
CA PHE A 89 -1.44 -7.16 13.44
C PHE A 89 -2.00 -5.77 13.08
N ILE A 90 -2.89 -5.21 13.90
CA ILE A 90 -3.40 -3.84 13.74
C ILE A 90 -2.25 -2.83 13.76
N ILE A 91 -1.28 -2.98 14.66
CA ILE A 91 -0.10 -2.10 14.72
C ILE A 91 0.74 -2.19 13.45
N ILE A 92 1.00 -3.41 12.95
CA ILE A 92 1.74 -3.63 11.69
C ILE A 92 0.97 -3.04 10.50
N PHE A 93 -0.35 -3.16 10.52
CA PHE A 93 -1.22 -2.59 9.50
C PHE A 93 -1.17 -1.05 9.49
N ILE A 94 -1.26 -0.42 10.66
CA ILE A 94 -1.12 1.04 10.80
C ILE A 94 0.26 1.52 10.34
N LEU A 95 1.33 0.80 10.69
CA LEU A 95 2.69 1.12 10.25
C LEU A 95 2.83 1.12 8.72
N ALA A 96 2.26 0.13 8.04
CA ALA A 96 2.30 0.07 6.58
C ALA A 96 1.53 1.23 5.91
N PHE A 97 0.46 1.72 6.55
CA PHE A 97 -0.27 2.89 6.07
C PHE A 97 0.48 4.20 6.30
N LEU A 98 1.13 4.35 7.45
CA LEU A 98 1.92 5.53 7.79
C LEU A 98 3.01 5.79 6.76
N VAL A 99 3.57 4.74 6.18
CA VAL A 99 4.59 4.87 5.13
C VAL A 99 4.05 5.47 3.83
N LYS A 100 2.75 5.31 3.51
CA LYS A 100 2.14 5.97 2.34
C LYS A 100 1.70 7.41 2.59
N ILE A 101 1.71 7.88 3.85
CA ILE A 101 1.47 9.28 4.20
C ILE A 101 2.83 9.99 4.17
N PRO A 102 2.96 11.18 3.55
CA PRO A 102 4.19 11.95 3.61
C PRO A 102 4.41 12.45 5.06
N ILE A 103 5.10 11.65 5.87
CA ILE A 103 5.51 12.00 7.23
C ILE A 103 6.91 12.58 7.14
N PHE A 104 7.10 13.75 7.74
CA PHE A 104 8.26 14.63 7.61
C PHE A 104 9.63 13.98 7.89
N LEU A 105 9.68 12.83 8.57
CA LEU A 105 10.92 12.10 8.91
C LEU A 105 11.42 11.13 7.83
N PHE A 106 10.60 10.74 6.86
CA PHE A 106 10.97 9.79 5.79
C PHE A 106 10.91 10.42 4.39
N HIS A 107 10.98 11.75 4.34
CA HIS A 107 11.03 12.45 3.07
C HIS A 107 12.44 12.33 2.47
N LEU A 108 12.53 11.83 1.24
CA LEU A 108 13.65 12.11 0.33
C LEU A 108 13.54 13.55 -0.17
#